data_AF-A0A2D9GBC0-F1
#
_entry.id   AF-A0A2D9GBC0-F1
#
_cell.length_a   1.000
_cell.length_b   1.000
_cell.length_c   1.000
_cell.angle_alpha   90.00
_cell.angle_beta   90.00
_cell.angle_gamma   90.00
#
_symmetry.space_group_name_H-M   'P 1'
#
loop_
_entity.id
_entity.type
_entity.pdbx_description
1 polymer ?
#
loop_
_entity_poly.entity_id
_entity_poly.type
_entity_poly.pdbx_seq_one_letter_code
_entity_poly.pdbx_strand_id
1 'polypeptide(L)' 'RLLEIKEKYNKEVYIPKFEYCTDNAAMIAISGYYKFLDNNFSNQSITPKSRLYLEGAN' A
#
# COMPACT_ATOMS: atom_id res chain seq x y z
N ARG A 1 12.04 16.03 8.80
CA ARG A 1 12.53 14.71 9.30
C ARG A 1 12.90 13.69 8.20
N LEU A 2 12.03 13.27 7.27
CA LEU A 2 12.43 12.26 6.26
C LEU A 2 13.54 12.74 5.32
N LEU A 3 13.49 14.00 4.87
CA LEU A 3 14.56 14.59 4.04
C LEU A 3 15.88 14.73 4.80
N GLU A 4 15.83 15.13 6.08
CA GLU A 4 17.02 15.14 6.96
C GLU A 4 17.63 13.74 7.12
N ILE A 5 16.82 12.68 7.21
CA ILE A 5 17.29 11.29 7.28
C ILE A 5 18.00 10.90 5.98
N LYS A 6 17.46 11.29 4.83
CA LYS A 6 18.11 11.09 3.52
C LYS A 6 19.50 11.71 3.51
N GLU A 7 19.62 12.95 3.93
CA GLU A 7 20.91 13.67 3.97
C GLU A 7 21.89 13.05 4.96
N LYS A 8 21.41 12.75 6.18
CA LYS A 8 22.26 12.22 7.26
C LYS A 8 22.78 10.81 6.99
N TYR A 9 21.97 9.94 6.41
CA TYR A 9 22.29 8.52 6.25
C TYR A 9 22.48 8.09 4.80
N ASN A 10 22.48 9.05 3.86
CA ASN A 10 22.57 8.81 2.42
C ASN A 10 21.56 7.74 1.96
N LYS A 11 20.30 7.86 2.40
CA LYS A 11 19.22 6.92 2.09
C LYS A 11 18.27 7.52 1.06
N GLU A 12 17.77 6.70 0.15
CA GLU A 12 16.72 7.11 -0.78
C GLU A 12 15.38 7.29 -0.05
N VAL A 13 14.65 8.33 -0.44
CA VAL A 13 13.35 8.68 0.13
C VAL A 13 12.40 9.00 -1.00
N TYR A 14 11.23 8.38 -0.97
CA TYR A 14 10.17 8.56 -1.95
C TYR A 14 8.94 9.10 -1.22
N ILE A 15 8.48 10.29 -1.63
CA ILE A 15 7.29 10.92 -1.08
C ILE A 15 6.25 10.97 -2.21
N PRO A 16 5.13 10.24 -2.09
CA PRO A 16 4.06 10.31 -3.08
C PRO A 16 3.49 11.72 -3.19
N LYS A 17 2.80 12.02 -4.30
CA LYS A 17 1.96 13.22 -4.39
C LYS A 17 0.93 13.21 -3.26
N PHE A 18 0.61 14.39 -2.73
CA PHE A 18 -0.28 14.51 -1.56
C PHE A 18 -1.66 13.87 -1.77
N GLU A 19 -2.21 13.97 -2.98
CA GLU A 19 -3.48 13.34 -3.39
C GLU A 19 -3.48 11.81 -3.29
N TYR A 20 -2.31 11.18 -3.18
CA TYR A 20 -2.15 9.74 -2.98
C TYR A 20 -1.81 9.34 -1.53
N CYS A 21 -1.62 10.31 -0.63
CA CYS A 21 -1.25 10.03 0.76
C CYS A 21 -2.46 9.80 1.67
N THR A 22 -3.60 10.44 1.40
CA THR A 22 -4.87 10.19 2.09
C THR A 22 -5.63 9.05 1.44
N ASP A 23 -6.62 8.50 2.14
CA ASP A 23 -7.48 7.44 1.59
C ASP A 23 -8.07 7.84 0.24
N ASN A 24 -7.83 7.00 -0.77
CA ASN A 24 -8.26 7.23 -2.13
C ASN A 24 -8.56 5.90 -2.85
N ALA A 25 -9.37 5.95 -3.91
CA ALA A 25 -9.69 4.76 -4.70
C ALA A 25 -8.54 4.34 -5.63
N ALA A 26 -7.62 5.24 -5.97
CA ALA A 26 -6.51 4.94 -6.88
C ALA A 26 -5.55 3.88 -6.28
N MET A 27 -5.25 3.95 -4.99
CA MET A 27 -4.41 2.95 -4.29
C MET A 27 -5.08 1.57 -4.21
N ILE A 28 -6.42 1.54 -4.10
CA ILE A 28 -7.20 0.29 -4.12
C ILE A 28 -7.17 -0.32 -5.53
N ALA A 29 -7.36 0.51 -6.56
CA ALA A 29 -7.35 0.06 -7.96
C ALA A 29 -5.99 -0.52 -8.37
N ILE A 30 -4.88 0.17 -8.06
CA ILE A 30 -3.54 -0.32 -8.41
C ILE A 30 -3.18 -1.61 -7.65
N SER A 31 -3.60 -1.74 -6.39
CA SER A 31 -3.43 -2.98 -5.62
C SER A 31 -4.23 -4.14 -6.22
N GLY A 32 -5.46 -3.87 -6.68
CA GLY A 32 -6.29 -4.84 -7.40
C GLY A 32 -5.70 -5.25 -8.75
N TYR A 33 -5.09 -4.30 -9.49
CA TYR A 33 -4.43 -4.58 -10.76
C TYR A 33 -3.24 -5.53 -10.61
N TYR A 34 -2.37 -5.31 -9.61
CA TYR A 34 -1.28 -6.25 -9.34
C TYR A 34 -1.78 -7.63 -8.91
N LYS A 35 -2.82 -7.70 -8.07
CA LYS A 35 -3.47 -8.98 -7.72
C LYS A 35 -4.05 -9.70 -8.95
N PHE A 36 -4.63 -8.96 -9.90
CA PHE A 36 -5.12 -9.51 -11.16
C PHE A 36 -3.98 -10.10 -12.00
N LEU A 37 -2.86 -9.38 -12.15
CA LEU A 37 -1.68 -9.87 -12.86
C LEU A 37 -1.12 -11.16 -12.24
N ASP A 38 -1.20 -11.29 -10.91
CA ASP A 38 -0.79 -12.48 -10.16
C ASP A 38 -1.84 -13.61 -10.14
N ASN A 39 -2.97 -13.46 -10.84
CA ASN A 39 -4.13 -14.36 -10.78
C ASN A 39 -4.66 -14.59 -9.35
N ASN A 40 -4.47 -13.64 -8.45
CA ASN A 40 -4.91 -13.70 -7.05
C ASN A 40 -6.33 -13.14 -6.90
N PHE A 41 -7.31 -14.00 -7.18
CA PHE A 41 -8.74 -13.65 -7.11
C PHE A 41 -9.39 -14.13 -5.82
N SER A 42 -10.28 -13.31 -5.27
CA SER A 42 -11.19 -13.71 -4.19
C SER A 42 -12.49 -14.26 -4.75
N ASN A 43 -13.16 -15.15 -4.00
CA ASN A 43 -14.51 -15.60 -4.32
C ASN A 43 -15.58 -14.70 -3.65
N GLN A 44 -16.85 -14.92 -3.98
CA GLN A 44 -17.97 -14.13 -3.46
C GLN A 44 -18.33 -14.40 -1.99
N SER A 45 -17.72 -15.41 -1.35
CA SER A 45 -17.96 -15.71 0.07
C SER A 45 -17.13 -14.87 1.04
N ILE A 46 -16.21 -14.04 0.52
CA ILE A 46 -15.35 -13.19 1.33
C ILE A 46 -16.17 -12.17 2.13
N THR A 47 -15.77 -11.94 3.38
CA THR A 47 -16.42 -10.98 4.29
C THR A 47 -15.44 -9.88 4.71
N PRO A 48 -15.94 -8.67 4.99
CA PRO A 48 -15.09 -7.58 5.47
C PRO A 48 -14.52 -7.90 6.87
N LYS A 49 -13.25 -7.52 7.09
CA LYS A 49 -12.59 -7.62 8.39
C LYS A 49 -12.32 -6.23 8.94
N SER A 50 -12.95 -5.89 10.07
CA SER A 50 -12.72 -4.61 10.76
C SER A 50 -11.30 -4.48 11.34
N ARG A 51 -10.67 -5.62 11.64
CA ARG A 51 -9.25 -5.74 11.99
C ARG A 51 -8.58 -6.69 11.01
N LEU A 52 -8.03 -6.13 9.94
CA LEU A 52 -7.23 -6.86 8.95
C LEU A 52 -5.75 -6.71 9.32
N TYR A 53 -5.08 -7.83 9.56
CA TYR A 53 -3.63 -7.87 9.76
C TYR A 53 -2.93 -8.08 8.41
N LEU A 54 -1.79 -7.43 8.23
CA LEU A 54 -0.95 -7.66 7.05
C LEU A 54 -0.18 -8.98 7.23
N GLU A 55 -0.14 -9.79 6.18
CA GLU A 55 0.65 -11.03 6.19
C GLU A 55 2.13 -10.70 6.43
N GLY A 56 2.77 -11.40 7.37
CA GLY A 56 4.18 -11.18 7.72
C GLY A 56 4.47 -10.02 8.69
N ALA A 57 3.44 -9.28 9.12
CA ALA A 57 3.57 -8.35 10.25
C ALA A 57 3.35 -9.12 11.56
N ASN A 58 4.45 -9.64 12.13
CA ASN A 58 4.47 -10.19 13.49
C ASN A 58 4.50 -9.07 14.54
#